data_AF-A0A6L8Q6D7-F1
#
_entry.id   AF-A0A6L8Q6D7-F1
#
_cell.length_a   1.000
_cell.length_b   1.000
_cell.length_c   1.000
_cell.angle_alpha   90.00
_cell.angle_beta   90.00
_cell.angle_gamma   90.00
#
_symmetry.space_group_name_H-M   'P 1'
#
loop_
_entity.id
_entity.type
_entity.pdbx_description
1 polymer ?
#
loop_
_entity_poly.entity_id
_entity_poly.type
_entity_poly.pdbx_seq_one_letter_code
_entity_poly.pdbx_strand_id
1 'polypeptide(L)'
;MGMVIHDDFWAATQAMPEKQRAPFLYALAEYRFEKKEPKGSPPWLPTFIALKQRIDMGDEASERGRKMAQARWGKQKAQASDQQAAQAQAQQNAQAYAQADAYAYAQASNYPDAEVEDELGVGEPPYIPPMPGNEEGAPYWLQCLAAFNDLMGTAYTTMPSKCRHMLDRSAAVFTVGQVRSMVEFKREEWAGTKYRKGLTPNTLFSPDHFEQYMHQAIAEEKEAGDYAAYDQI
;
A
#
# COMPACT_ATOMS: atom_id res chain seq x y z
N MET A 1 -3.09 -23.49 19.89
CA MET A 1 -4.26 -22.84 19.27
C MET A 1 -5.16 -22.41 20.43
N GLY A 2 -5.33 -21.11 20.66
CA GLY A 2 -6.11 -20.60 21.79
C GLY A 2 -7.57 -20.36 21.38
N MET A 3 -8.52 -20.71 22.25
CA MET A 3 -9.92 -20.32 22.07
C MET A 3 -10.10 -18.90 22.59
N VAL A 4 -10.49 -17.98 21.70
CA VAL A 4 -10.89 -16.63 22.10
C VAL A 4 -12.38 -16.67 22.41
N ILE A 5 -12.73 -16.42 23.67
CA ILE A 5 -14.11 -16.21 24.09
C ILE A 5 -14.38 -14.72 23.96
N HIS A 6 -15.23 -14.34 22.99
CA HIS A 6 -15.65 -12.95 22.83
C HIS A 6 -16.66 -12.57 23.93
N ASP A 7 -16.70 -11.29 24.30
CA ASP A 7 -17.60 -10.77 25.34
C ASP A 7 -19.07 -11.14 25.07
N ASP A 8 -19.44 -11.20 23.79
CA ASP A 8 -20.74 -11.59 23.27
C ASP A 8 -21.12 -13.02 23.68
N PHE A 9 -20.15 -13.95 23.71
CA PHE A 9 -20.36 -15.34 24.11
C PHE A 9 -20.62 -15.43 25.62
N TRP A 10 -19.87 -14.64 26.38
CA TRP A 10 -20.04 -14.56 27.82
C TRP A 10 -21.38 -13.91 28.20
N ALA A 11 -21.76 -12.82 27.52
CA ALA A 11 -23.04 -12.15 27.69
C ALA A 11 -24.22 -13.08 27.35
N ALA A 12 -24.15 -13.81 26.23
CA ALA A 12 -25.15 -14.79 25.85
C ALA A 12 -25.28 -15.90 26.91
N THR A 13 -24.16 -16.34 27.49
CA THR A 13 -24.16 -17.32 28.58
C THR A 13 -24.81 -16.76 29.85
N GLN A 14 -24.52 -15.51 30.22
CA GLN A 14 -25.15 -14.90 31.40
C GLN A 14 -26.65 -14.70 31.25
N ALA A 15 -27.13 -14.39 30.04
CA ALA A 15 -28.55 -14.26 29.74
C ALA A 15 -29.33 -15.58 29.82
N MET A 16 -28.64 -16.73 29.84
CA MET A 16 -29.27 -18.04 29.96
C MET A 16 -29.54 -18.43 31.43
N PRO A 17 -30.54 -19.28 31.70
CA PRO A 17 -30.74 -19.91 33.00
C PRO A 17 -29.49 -20.69 33.41
N GLU A 18 -29.15 -20.66 34.71
CA GLU A 18 -27.90 -21.22 35.24
C GLU A 18 -27.66 -22.69 34.85
N LYS A 19 -28.73 -23.51 34.85
CA LYS A 19 -28.69 -24.93 34.44
C LYS A 19 -28.29 -25.14 32.97
N GLN A 20 -28.43 -24.13 32.13
CA GLN A 20 -28.14 -24.18 30.69
C GLN A 20 -26.78 -23.59 30.33
N ARG A 21 -26.14 -22.83 31.23
CA ARG A 21 -24.87 -22.14 30.97
C ARG A 21 -23.71 -23.10 30.73
N ALA A 22 -23.52 -24.05 31.64
CA ALA A 22 -22.46 -25.05 31.56
C ALA A 22 -22.54 -25.92 30.30
N PRO A 23 -23.70 -26.53 29.94
CA PRO A 23 -23.79 -27.34 28.72
C PRO A 23 -23.62 -26.51 27.44
N PHE A 24 -24.05 -25.24 27.44
CA PHE A 24 -23.83 -24.34 26.30
C PHE A 24 -22.35 -23.98 26.10
N LEU A 25 -21.64 -23.58 27.18
CA LEU A 25 -20.21 -23.31 27.12
C LEU A 25 -19.40 -24.54 26.71
N TYR A 26 -19.77 -25.71 27.23
CA TYR A 26 -19.14 -26.97 26.87
C TYR A 26 -19.31 -27.27 25.38
N ALA A 27 -20.53 -27.10 24.83
CA ALA A 27 -20.78 -27.28 23.41
C ALA A 27 -19.98 -26.32 22.52
N LEU A 28 -19.79 -25.06 22.93
CA LEU A 28 -18.94 -24.10 22.20
C LEU A 28 -17.47 -24.53 22.20
N ALA A 29 -16.98 -25.05 23.33
CA ALA A 29 -15.61 -25.57 23.42
C ALA A 29 -15.43 -26.85 22.59
N GLU A 30 -16.37 -27.80 22.68
CA GLU A 30 -16.36 -29.05 21.92
C GLU A 30 -16.42 -28.78 20.40
N TYR A 31 -17.22 -27.80 19.98
CA TYR A 31 -17.23 -27.34 18.59
C TYR A 31 -15.90 -26.71 18.17
N ARG A 32 -15.26 -25.90 19.02
CA ARG A 32 -13.99 -25.27 18.66
C ARG A 32 -12.88 -26.28 18.44
N PHE A 33 -12.73 -27.25 19.35
CA PHE A 33 -11.60 -28.18 19.34
C PHE A 33 -11.85 -29.42 18.47
N GLU A 34 -13.07 -29.95 18.47
CA GLU A 34 -13.39 -31.22 17.82
C GLU A 34 -14.36 -31.07 16.64
N LYS A 35 -14.85 -29.84 16.37
CA LYS A 35 -15.85 -29.54 15.33
C LYS A 35 -17.13 -30.38 15.45
N LYS A 36 -17.44 -30.82 16.67
CA LYS A 36 -18.66 -31.56 17.00
C LYS A 36 -19.80 -30.62 17.30
N GLU A 37 -20.95 -30.88 16.68
CA GLU A 37 -22.17 -30.13 16.94
C GLU A 37 -22.94 -30.72 18.14
N PRO A 38 -23.65 -29.87 18.89
CA PRO A 38 -24.48 -30.33 20.00
C PRO A 38 -25.58 -31.27 19.49
N LYS A 39 -25.73 -32.41 20.18
CA LYS A 39 -26.74 -33.41 19.82
C LYS A 39 -28.13 -32.98 20.31
N GLY A 40 -29.13 -33.11 19.44
CA GLY A 40 -30.53 -32.83 19.76
C GLY A 40 -30.94 -31.38 19.51
N SER A 41 -32.06 -30.96 20.13
CA SER A 41 -32.61 -29.60 20.00
C SER A 41 -32.65 -28.89 21.35
N PRO A 42 -31.50 -28.59 21.97
CA PRO A 42 -31.48 -27.86 23.23
C PRO A 42 -32.02 -26.42 23.04
N PRO A 43 -32.60 -25.81 24.08
CA PRO A 43 -33.17 -24.45 23.99
C PRO A 43 -32.19 -23.36 23.54
N TRP A 44 -30.89 -23.56 23.78
CA TRP A 44 -29.81 -22.65 23.42
C TRP A 44 -29.21 -22.92 22.03
N LEU A 45 -29.75 -23.87 21.26
CA LEU A 45 -29.27 -24.23 19.93
C LEU A 45 -29.28 -23.06 18.92
N PRO A 46 -30.31 -22.18 18.86
CA PRO A 46 -30.29 -21.04 17.94
C PRO A 46 -29.13 -20.09 18.23
N THR A 47 -28.84 -19.85 19.52
CA THR A 47 -27.71 -19.05 19.95
C THR A 47 -26.39 -19.73 19.57
N PHE A 48 -26.28 -21.04 19.75
CA PHE A 48 -25.09 -21.79 19.30
C PHE A 48 -24.85 -21.62 17.78
N ILE A 49 -25.88 -21.73 16.95
CA ILE A 49 -25.76 -21.57 15.48
C ILE A 49 -25.25 -20.18 15.10
N ALA A 50 -25.75 -19.12 15.77
CA ALA A 50 -25.30 -17.76 15.51
C ALA A 50 -23.82 -17.53 15.86
N LEU A 51 -23.34 -18.18 16.93
CA LEU A 51 -21.94 -18.05 17.37
C LEU A 51 -20.99 -18.99 16.61
N LYS A 52 -21.49 -20.13 16.13
CA LYS A 52 -20.77 -21.09 15.29
C LYS A 52 -20.13 -20.40 14.08
N GLN A 53 -20.92 -19.62 13.33
CA GLN A 53 -20.44 -18.91 12.14
C GLN A 53 -19.26 -17.98 12.45
N ARG A 54 -19.28 -17.33 13.62
CA ARG A 54 -18.21 -16.43 14.05
C ARG A 54 -16.94 -17.18 14.44
N ILE A 55 -17.06 -18.35 15.05
CA ILE A 55 -15.92 -19.22 15.35
C ILE A 55 -15.22 -19.63 14.05
N ASP A 56 -15.99 -20.02 13.03
CA ASP A 56 -15.44 -20.43 11.74
C ASP A 56 -14.79 -19.25 11.00
N MET A 57 -15.42 -18.07 11.00
CA MET A 57 -14.82 -16.84 10.47
C MET A 57 -13.51 -16.47 11.18
N GLY A 58 -13.42 -16.66 12.49
CA GLY A 58 -12.21 -16.43 13.27
C GLY A 58 -11.08 -17.39 12.91
N ASP A 59 -11.39 -18.68 12.73
CA ASP A 59 -10.42 -19.68 12.28
C ASP A 59 -9.91 -19.36 10.86
N GLU A 60 -10.81 -19.01 9.93
CA GLU A 60 -10.42 -18.59 8.58
C GLU A 60 -9.56 -17.33 8.58
N ALA A 61 -9.94 -16.31 9.36
CA ALA A 61 -9.18 -15.07 9.45
C ALA A 61 -7.78 -15.30 10.05
N SER A 62 -7.67 -16.17 11.06
CA SER A 62 -6.41 -16.57 11.67
C SER A 62 -5.52 -17.37 10.70
N GLU A 63 -6.11 -18.28 9.92
CA GLU A 63 -5.40 -19.02 8.88
C GLU A 63 -4.94 -18.12 7.74
N ARG A 64 -5.80 -17.19 7.28
CA ARG A 64 -5.43 -16.18 6.28
C ARG A 64 -4.30 -15.29 6.82
N GLY A 65 -4.38 -14.86 8.08
CA GLY A 65 -3.33 -14.11 8.76
C GLY A 65 -2.00 -14.88 8.82
N ARG A 66 -2.04 -16.16 9.20
CA ARG A 66 -0.86 -17.04 9.20
C ARG A 66 -0.27 -17.24 7.80
N LYS A 67 -1.09 -17.50 6.79
CA LYS A 67 -0.65 -17.66 5.40
C LYS A 67 0.00 -16.36 4.88
N MET A 68 -0.60 -15.21 5.18
CA MET A 68 -0.06 -13.90 4.81
C MET A 68 1.26 -13.60 5.55
N ALA A 69 1.37 -13.93 6.83
CA ALA A 69 2.62 -13.81 7.59
C ALA A 69 3.72 -14.72 7.03
N GLN A 70 3.39 -15.98 6.73
CA GLN A 70 4.30 -16.94 6.11
C GLN A 70 4.75 -16.48 4.72
N ALA A 71 3.84 -15.92 3.90
CA ALA A 71 4.18 -15.36 2.59
C ALA A 71 5.10 -14.13 2.71
N ARG A 72 4.88 -13.26 3.71
CA ARG A 72 5.73 -12.10 3.97
C ARG A 72 7.14 -12.51 4.40
N TRP A 73 7.27 -13.44 5.33
CA TRP A 73 8.58 -13.94 5.78
C TRP A 73 9.27 -14.83 4.74
N GLY A 74 8.51 -15.57 3.93
CA GLY A 74 9.03 -16.34 2.79
C GLY A 74 9.69 -15.43 1.73
N LYS A 75 9.06 -14.30 1.40
CA LYS A 75 9.63 -13.30 0.48
C LYS A 75 10.91 -12.64 1.03
N GLN A 76 10.97 -12.36 2.33
CA GLN A 76 12.19 -11.86 2.97
C GLN A 76 13.34 -12.88 2.94
N LYS A 77 13.04 -14.17 3.12
CA LYS A 77 14.04 -15.24 3.08
C LYS A 77 14.56 -15.48 1.65
N ALA A 78 13.70 -15.36 0.64
CA ALA A 78 14.08 -15.42 -0.78
C ALA A 78 14.96 -14.23 -1.18
N GLN A 79 14.61 -13.00 -0.75
CA GLN A 79 15.45 -11.82 -0.98
C GLN A 79 16.82 -11.90 -0.31
N ALA A 80 16.92 -12.56 0.86
CA ALA A 80 18.19 -12.80 1.52
C ALA A 80 19.07 -13.84 0.77
N SER A 81 18.47 -14.89 0.20
CA SER A 81 19.19 -15.86 -0.64
C SER A 81 19.59 -15.28 -2.00
N ASP A 82 18.74 -14.44 -2.60
CA ASP A 82 18.99 -13.80 -3.89
C ASP A 82 20.12 -12.75 -3.78
N GLN A 83 20.26 -12.07 -2.64
CA GLN A 83 21.39 -11.17 -2.38
C GLN A 83 22.72 -11.92 -2.23
N GLN A 84 22.72 -13.12 -1.63
CA GLN A 84 23.92 -13.96 -1.53
C GLN A 84 24.30 -14.60 -2.86
N ALA A 85 23.32 -15.02 -3.67
CA ALA A 85 23.54 -15.52 -5.04
C ALA A 85 24.01 -14.39 -5.97
N ALA A 86 23.46 -13.18 -5.85
CA ALA A 86 23.87 -12.01 -6.64
C ALA A 86 25.30 -11.57 -6.33
N GLN A 87 25.78 -11.69 -5.09
CA GLN A 87 27.18 -11.41 -4.74
C GLN A 87 28.16 -12.44 -5.33
N ALA A 88 27.79 -13.73 -5.34
CA ALA A 88 28.58 -14.78 -5.98
C ALA A 88 28.61 -14.64 -7.52
N GLN A 89 27.48 -14.28 -8.13
CA GLN A 89 27.37 -14.03 -9.57
C GLN A 89 28.14 -12.77 -9.98
N ALA A 90 28.15 -11.71 -9.15
CA ALA A 90 28.87 -10.47 -9.43
C ALA A 90 30.40 -10.65 -9.43
N GLN A 91 30.95 -11.51 -8.55
CA GLN A 91 32.38 -11.84 -8.55
C GLN A 91 32.80 -12.65 -9.79
N GLN A 92 31.96 -13.56 -10.28
CA GLN A 92 32.21 -14.31 -11.52
C GLN A 92 32.07 -13.43 -12.76
N ASN A 93 31.07 -12.54 -12.81
CA ASN A 93 30.88 -11.61 -13.92
C ASN A 93 31.98 -10.54 -13.99
N ALA A 94 32.54 -10.07 -12.87
CA ALA A 94 33.64 -9.12 -12.87
C ALA A 94 34.92 -9.69 -13.51
N GLN A 95 35.19 -10.99 -13.34
CA GLN A 95 36.32 -11.68 -13.99
C GLN A 95 36.06 -11.94 -15.48
N ALA A 96 34.81 -12.19 -15.87
CA ALA A 96 34.41 -12.36 -17.27
C ALA A 96 34.43 -11.03 -18.06
N TYR A 97 34.01 -9.93 -17.44
CA TYR A 97 34.03 -8.59 -18.05
C TYR A 97 35.46 -8.09 -18.33
N ALA A 98 36.43 -8.40 -17.46
CA ALA A 98 37.84 -8.04 -17.68
C ALA A 98 38.48 -8.78 -18.87
N GLN A 99 38.01 -10.00 -19.19
CA GLN A 99 38.47 -10.75 -20.37
C GLN A 99 37.71 -10.34 -21.65
N ALA A 100 36.43 -9.97 -21.54
CA ALA A 100 35.62 -9.52 -22.66
C ALA A 100 36.02 -8.13 -23.17
N ASP A 101 36.41 -7.21 -22.27
CA ASP A 101 36.82 -5.84 -22.63
C ASP A 101 38.14 -5.83 -23.43
N ALA A 102 39.06 -6.76 -23.14
CA ALA A 102 40.30 -6.96 -23.91
C ALA A 102 40.05 -7.49 -25.33
N TYR A 103 38.94 -8.20 -25.56
CA TYR A 103 38.54 -8.72 -26.88
C TYR A 103 37.68 -7.73 -27.67
N ALA A 104 36.85 -6.93 -26.98
CA ALA A 104 35.96 -5.94 -27.59
C ALA A 104 36.72 -4.73 -28.18
N TYR A 105 37.85 -4.33 -27.59
CA TYR A 105 38.71 -3.25 -28.12
C TYR A 105 39.36 -3.61 -29.47
N ALA A 106 39.35 -4.88 -29.87
CA ALA A 106 39.91 -5.36 -31.14
C ALA A 106 38.88 -5.47 -32.28
N GLN A 107 37.56 -5.43 -32.00
CA GLN A 107 36.52 -5.71 -33.00
C GLN A 107 35.54 -4.55 -33.29
N ALA A 108 35.54 -3.47 -32.53
CA ALA A 108 34.57 -2.37 -32.69
C ALA A 108 34.96 -1.32 -33.76
N SER A 109 35.48 -1.73 -34.93
CA SER A 109 35.72 -0.84 -36.08
C SER A 109 34.65 -0.89 -37.20
N ASN A 110 33.52 -1.59 -37.02
CA ASN A 110 32.47 -1.62 -38.03
C ASN A 110 31.04 -1.68 -37.48
N TYR A 111 30.36 -0.54 -37.64
CA TYR A 111 28.91 -0.28 -37.77
C TYR A 111 27.95 -0.37 -36.56
N PRO A 112 26.96 0.56 -36.49
CA PRO A 112 25.91 0.64 -35.48
C PRO A 112 24.58 0.01 -35.99
N ASP A 113 23.73 -0.50 -35.09
CA ASP A 113 22.30 -0.13 -34.99
C ASP A 113 21.64 -0.87 -33.80
N ALA A 114 20.69 -0.23 -33.13
CA ALA A 114 20.14 -0.60 -31.83
C ALA A 114 18.62 -0.88 -31.86
N GLU A 115 18.23 -1.94 -31.13
CA GLU A 115 17.06 -2.08 -30.24
C GLU A 115 15.63 -1.78 -30.78
N VAL A 116 14.77 -2.83 -30.82
CA VAL A 116 13.30 -2.70 -30.72
C VAL A 116 12.75 -3.88 -29.91
N GLU A 117 12.01 -3.58 -28.83
CA GLU A 117 11.18 -4.54 -28.08
C GLU A 117 9.76 -3.95 -27.90
N ASP A 118 8.75 -4.82 -27.98
CA ASP A 118 7.31 -4.56 -28.14
C ASP A 118 6.54 -5.02 -26.88
N GLU A 119 5.64 -4.20 -26.33
CA GLU A 119 4.85 -4.56 -25.13
C GLU A 119 3.33 -4.64 -25.41
N LEU A 120 2.76 -5.81 -25.07
CA LEU A 120 1.36 -6.22 -25.27
C LEU A 120 0.38 -5.54 -24.30
N GLY A 121 -0.68 -4.94 -24.85
CA GLY A 121 -1.74 -4.26 -24.12
C GLY A 121 -2.83 -5.18 -23.53
N VAL A 122 -3.30 -4.84 -22.32
CA VAL A 122 -4.51 -5.39 -21.71
C VAL A 122 -5.52 -4.25 -21.53
N GLY A 123 -6.70 -4.42 -22.12
CA GLY A 123 -7.66 -3.36 -22.45
C GLY A 123 -8.24 -2.57 -21.27
N GLU A 124 -8.19 -1.25 -21.42
CA GLU A 124 -8.87 -0.27 -20.57
C GLU A 124 -10.38 -0.24 -20.87
N PRO A 125 -11.25 -0.10 -19.85
CA PRO A 125 -12.68 0.13 -20.06
C PRO A 125 -12.93 1.46 -20.80
N PRO A 126 -14.03 1.60 -21.57
CA PRO A 126 -14.22 2.70 -22.51
C PRO A 126 -14.16 4.07 -21.82
N TYR A 127 -13.26 4.89 -22.35
CA TYR A 127 -12.98 6.28 -22.00
C TYR A 127 -14.24 7.16 -22.14
N ILE A 128 -14.60 7.86 -21.06
CA ILE A 128 -15.58 8.95 -21.07
C ILE A 128 -14.81 10.22 -20.70
N PRO A 129 -14.59 11.17 -21.64
CA PRO A 129 -13.89 12.42 -21.33
C PRO A 129 -14.74 13.26 -20.37
N PRO A 130 -14.21 13.74 -19.24
CA PRO A 130 -14.86 14.81 -18.50
C PRO A 130 -14.73 16.12 -19.31
N MET A 131 -15.87 16.78 -19.54
CA MET A 131 -15.90 18.08 -20.21
C MET A 131 -15.10 19.13 -19.43
N PRO A 132 -14.42 20.06 -20.12
CA PRO A 132 -13.81 21.21 -19.47
C PRO A 132 -14.94 22.18 -19.04
N GLY A 133 -15.08 22.43 -17.74
CA GLY A 133 -15.96 23.50 -17.26
C GLY A 133 -16.57 23.27 -15.88
N ASN A 134 -15.78 23.53 -14.84
CA ASN A 134 -16.10 24.28 -13.60
C ASN A 134 -15.18 23.80 -12.47
N GLU A 135 -14.18 24.61 -12.13
CA GLU A 135 -13.29 24.37 -10.99
C GLU A 135 -14.00 24.62 -9.65
N GLU A 136 -15.15 25.30 -9.68
CA GLU A 136 -16.00 25.56 -8.52
C GLU A 136 -16.93 24.36 -8.24
N GLY A 137 -16.44 23.39 -7.45
CA GLY A 137 -17.20 22.22 -7.00
C GLY A 137 -16.57 20.86 -7.32
N ALA A 138 -15.41 20.86 -7.98
CA ALA A 138 -14.63 19.64 -8.20
C ALA A 138 -14.19 19.02 -6.86
N PRO A 139 -14.15 17.68 -6.73
CA PRO A 139 -13.69 17.03 -5.51
C PRO A 139 -12.21 17.39 -5.25
N TYR A 140 -11.85 17.53 -3.97
CA TYR A 140 -10.55 18.03 -3.54
C TYR A 140 -9.37 17.27 -4.19
N TRP A 141 -9.43 15.94 -4.24
CA TRP A 141 -8.38 15.14 -4.88
C TRP A 141 -8.19 15.46 -6.38
N LEU A 142 -9.24 15.89 -7.09
CA LEU A 142 -9.16 16.26 -8.50
C LEU A 142 -8.52 17.64 -8.68
N GLN A 143 -8.77 18.58 -7.75
CA GLN A 143 -8.08 19.86 -7.71
C GLN A 143 -6.58 19.68 -7.44
N CYS A 144 -6.21 18.82 -6.48
CA CYS A 144 -4.81 18.46 -6.24
C CYS A 144 -4.15 17.77 -7.44
N LEU A 145 -4.89 16.92 -8.17
CA LEU A 145 -4.39 16.26 -9.37
C LEU A 145 -4.17 17.27 -10.52
N ALA A 146 -5.07 18.24 -10.68
CA ALA A 146 -4.91 19.32 -11.64
C ALA A 146 -3.64 20.15 -11.32
N ALA A 147 -3.46 20.55 -10.05
CA ALA A 147 -2.25 21.27 -9.63
C ALA A 147 -0.96 20.46 -9.89
N PHE A 148 -0.99 19.15 -9.66
CA PHE A 148 0.13 18.26 -10.00
C PHE A 148 0.39 18.22 -11.51
N ASN A 149 -0.67 18.05 -12.32
CA ASN A 149 -0.58 17.98 -13.77
C ASN A 149 0.01 19.25 -14.37
N ASP A 150 -0.45 20.40 -13.90
CA ASP A 150 0.04 21.72 -14.33
C ASP A 150 1.53 21.89 -14.04
N LEU A 151 2.00 21.42 -12.87
CA LEU A 151 3.40 21.52 -12.45
C LEU A 151 4.34 20.55 -13.15
N MET A 152 3.87 19.33 -13.39
CA MET A 152 4.67 18.26 -13.95
C MET A 152 4.57 18.19 -15.48
N GLY A 153 3.66 18.96 -16.09
CA GLY A 153 3.35 18.87 -17.52
C GLY A 153 2.75 17.52 -17.90
N THR A 154 1.95 16.94 -17.00
CA THR A 154 1.35 15.60 -17.19
C THR A 154 -0.15 15.69 -17.36
N ALA A 155 -0.78 14.63 -17.85
CA ALA A 155 -2.20 14.58 -18.15
C ALA A 155 -2.91 13.44 -17.40
N TYR A 156 -2.61 13.26 -16.11
CA TYR A 156 -3.28 12.24 -15.31
C TYR A 156 -4.74 12.61 -15.09
N THR A 157 -5.65 11.73 -15.51
CA THR A 157 -7.09 11.92 -15.32
C THR A 157 -7.61 11.28 -14.02
N THR A 158 -6.82 10.34 -13.47
CA THR A 158 -7.24 9.47 -12.38
C THR A 158 -6.03 9.05 -11.54
N MET A 159 -6.26 8.58 -10.32
CA MET A 159 -5.25 8.01 -9.44
C MET A 159 -5.85 6.86 -8.61
N PRO A 160 -5.03 5.97 -8.01
CA PRO A 160 -5.54 4.88 -7.18
C PRO A 160 -6.45 5.37 -6.05
N SER A 161 -7.49 4.60 -5.72
CA SER A 161 -8.50 4.96 -4.71
C SER A 161 -7.90 5.31 -3.34
N LYS A 162 -6.82 4.61 -2.94
CA LYS A 162 -6.11 4.88 -1.69
C LYS A 162 -5.52 6.30 -1.63
N CYS A 163 -4.96 6.80 -2.74
CA CYS A 163 -4.41 8.15 -2.81
C CYS A 163 -5.53 9.20 -2.77
N ARG A 164 -6.66 8.93 -3.45
CA ARG A 164 -7.85 9.80 -3.38
C ARG A 164 -8.39 9.92 -1.97
N HIS A 165 -8.57 8.80 -1.28
CA HIS A 165 -9.07 8.80 0.09
C HIS A 165 -8.12 9.49 1.07
N MET A 166 -6.80 9.43 0.84
CA MET A 166 -5.85 10.19 1.64
C MET A 166 -6.01 11.69 1.44
N LEU A 167 -6.12 12.15 0.18
CA LEU A 167 -6.39 13.55 -0.13
C LEU A 167 -7.72 14.03 0.44
N ASP A 168 -8.79 13.25 0.28
CA ASP A 168 -10.11 13.60 0.82
C ASP A 168 -10.10 13.70 2.36
N ARG A 169 -9.35 12.82 3.05
CA ARG A 169 -9.17 12.91 4.50
C ARG A 169 -8.40 14.16 4.91
N SER A 170 -7.42 14.57 4.12
CA SER A 170 -6.52 15.66 4.44
C SER A 170 -7.02 17.03 3.97
N ALA A 171 -8.15 17.08 3.25
CA ALA A 171 -8.78 18.29 2.73
C ALA A 171 -9.12 19.34 3.81
N ALA A 172 -9.35 18.92 5.06
CA ALA A 172 -9.63 19.83 6.17
C ALA A 172 -8.35 20.43 6.80
N VAL A 173 -7.18 19.86 6.51
CA VAL A 173 -5.91 20.19 7.17
C VAL A 173 -4.98 20.93 6.21
N PHE A 174 -4.93 20.51 4.95
CA PHE A 174 -4.06 21.10 3.93
C PHE A 174 -4.87 21.72 2.81
N THR A 175 -4.37 22.85 2.30
CA THR A 175 -4.98 23.51 1.14
C THR A 175 -4.37 22.99 -0.16
N VAL A 176 -5.07 23.18 -1.29
CA VAL A 176 -4.55 22.83 -2.62
C VAL A 176 -3.23 23.57 -2.91
N GLY A 177 -3.09 24.81 -2.42
CA GLY A 177 -1.85 25.59 -2.54
C GLY A 177 -0.68 24.95 -1.80
N GLN A 178 -0.89 24.46 -0.57
CA GLN A 178 0.17 23.76 0.18
C GLN A 178 0.55 22.44 -0.49
N VAL A 179 -0.42 21.71 -1.04
CA VAL A 179 -0.14 20.49 -1.81
C VAL A 179 0.67 20.82 -3.06
N ARG A 180 0.37 21.92 -3.75
CA ARG A 180 1.15 22.43 -4.88
C ARG A 180 2.61 22.71 -4.48
N SER A 181 2.84 23.44 -3.39
CA SER A 181 4.19 23.72 -2.87
C SER A 181 4.95 22.43 -2.53
N MET A 182 4.27 21.42 -1.98
CA MET A 182 4.88 20.11 -1.72
C MET A 182 5.32 19.40 -3.02
N VAL A 183 4.54 19.51 -4.10
CA VAL A 183 4.94 18.93 -5.41
C VAL A 183 6.16 19.66 -5.97
N GLU A 184 6.21 20.99 -5.87
CA GLU A 184 7.35 21.80 -6.30
C GLU A 184 8.62 21.43 -5.52
N PHE A 185 8.53 21.41 -4.19
CA PHE A 185 9.63 21.01 -3.31
C PHE A 185 10.17 19.62 -3.68
N LYS A 186 9.29 18.63 -3.86
CA LYS A 186 9.71 17.27 -4.22
C LYS A 186 10.26 17.14 -5.63
N ARG A 187 9.75 17.94 -6.57
CA ARG A 187 10.29 18.02 -7.92
C ARG A 187 11.73 18.56 -7.90
N GLU A 188 12.00 19.58 -7.09
CA GLU A 188 13.34 20.17 -6.95
C GLU A 188 14.29 19.23 -6.18
N GLU A 189 13.85 18.68 -5.05
CA GLU A 189 14.65 17.75 -4.24
C GLU A 189 15.10 16.54 -5.05
N TRP A 190 14.21 15.98 -5.88
CA TRP A 190 14.53 14.82 -6.70
C TRP A 190 15.05 15.19 -8.09
N ALA A 191 15.21 16.48 -8.40
CA ALA A 191 15.86 16.93 -9.62
C ALA A 191 17.31 16.42 -9.65
N GLY A 192 17.71 15.80 -10.76
CA GLY A 192 19.06 15.23 -10.92
C GLY A 192 19.28 13.89 -10.22
N THR A 193 18.31 13.37 -9.46
CA THR A 193 18.39 12.02 -8.86
C THR A 193 17.72 10.98 -9.76
N LYS A 194 18.03 9.70 -9.52
CA LYS A 194 17.33 8.57 -10.16
C LYS A 194 15.82 8.53 -9.84
N TYR A 195 15.39 9.18 -8.76
CA TYR A 195 13.99 9.19 -8.30
C TYR A 195 13.11 10.19 -9.05
N ARG A 196 13.69 11.06 -9.89
CA ARG A 196 12.95 11.99 -10.76
C ARG A 196 11.88 11.28 -11.60
N LYS A 197 12.20 10.11 -12.16
CA LYS A 197 11.26 9.30 -12.97
C LYS A 197 10.12 8.69 -12.14
N GLY A 198 10.27 8.65 -10.81
CA GLY A 198 9.27 8.15 -9.88
C GLY A 198 8.32 9.21 -9.34
N LEU A 199 8.38 10.47 -9.79
CA LEU A 199 7.42 11.52 -9.42
C LEU A 199 6.09 11.27 -10.14
N THR A 200 5.20 10.53 -9.49
CA THR A 200 3.87 10.19 -9.99
C THR A 200 2.83 10.49 -8.92
N PRO A 201 1.54 10.64 -9.28
CA PRO A 201 0.49 10.82 -8.27
C PRO A 201 0.46 9.70 -7.22
N ASN A 202 0.81 8.46 -7.61
CA ASN A 202 0.82 7.32 -6.69
C ASN A 202 1.95 7.40 -5.65
N THR A 203 3.09 8.00 -5.99
CA THR A 203 4.23 8.11 -5.07
C THR A 203 4.09 9.30 -4.14
N LEU A 204 3.67 10.46 -4.67
CA LEU A 204 3.50 11.67 -3.87
C LEU A 204 2.26 11.64 -2.97
N PHE A 205 1.13 11.12 -3.46
CA PHE A 205 -0.13 11.08 -2.71
C PHE A 205 -0.36 9.73 -2.01
N SER A 206 0.70 8.93 -1.84
CA SER A 206 0.60 7.67 -1.12
C SER A 206 0.25 7.91 0.36
N PRO A 207 -0.68 7.14 0.94
CA PRO A 207 -1.00 7.21 2.37
C PRO A 207 0.20 7.09 3.31
N ASP A 208 1.26 6.41 2.88
CA ASP A 208 2.41 6.10 3.74
C ASP A 208 3.39 7.27 3.88
N HIS A 209 3.43 8.20 2.91
CA HIS A 209 4.46 9.24 2.84
C HIS A 209 3.91 10.66 2.63
N PHE A 210 2.62 10.80 2.28
CA PHE A 210 2.01 12.10 1.96
C PHE A 210 2.19 13.13 3.09
N GLU A 211 1.79 12.80 4.33
CA GLU A 211 1.92 13.72 5.46
C GLU A 211 3.39 14.07 5.75
N GLN A 212 4.30 13.11 5.61
CA GLN A 212 5.73 13.35 5.76
C GLN A 212 6.24 14.36 4.74
N TYR A 213 5.86 14.22 3.47
CA TYR A 213 6.25 15.16 2.42
C TYR A 213 5.65 16.55 2.63
N MET A 214 4.39 16.62 3.09
CA MET A 214 3.75 17.90 3.45
C MET A 214 4.51 18.62 4.56
N HIS A 215 4.88 17.92 5.64
CA HIS A 215 5.62 18.51 6.75
C HIS A 215 7.03 18.95 6.34
N GLN A 216 7.70 18.22 5.44
CA GLN A 216 9.00 18.62 4.89
C GLN A 216 8.87 19.92 4.09
N ALA A 217 7.88 20.02 3.21
CA ALA A 217 7.65 21.22 2.41
C ALA A 217 7.30 22.44 3.28
N ILE A 218 6.47 22.27 4.31
CA ILE A 218 6.11 23.34 5.24
C ILE A 218 7.33 23.81 6.06
N ALA A 219 8.19 22.88 6.48
CA ALA A 219 9.40 23.22 7.22
C ALA A 219 10.37 24.04 6.36
N GLU A 220 10.57 23.65 5.10
CA GLU A 220 11.41 24.38 4.15
C GLU A 220 10.85 25.77 3.85
N GLU A 221 9.54 25.90 3.64
CA GLU A 221 8.88 27.19 3.38
C GLU A 221 9.07 28.16 4.56
N LYS A 222 9.00 27.63 5.79
CA LYS A 222 9.26 28.41 7.00
C LYS A 222 10.73 28.84 7.10
N GLU A 223 11.65 27.92 6.84
CA GLU A 223 13.09 28.19 6.89
C GLU A 223 13.50 29.23 5.83
N ALA A 224 12.99 29.11 4.60
CA ALA A 224 13.21 30.09 3.53
C ALA A 224 12.66 31.48 3.90
N GLY A 225 11.51 31.55 4.57
CA GLY A 225 10.94 32.80 5.08
C GLY A 225 11.80 33.43 6.18
N ASP A 226 12.31 32.61 7.10
CA ASP A 226 13.20 33.06 8.18
C ASP A 226 14.51 33.61 7.60
N TYR A 227 15.14 32.93 6.64
CA TYR A 227 16.35 33.42 5.95
C TYR A 227 16.10 34.71 5.16
N ALA A 228 14.97 34.83 4.46
CA ALA A 228 14.64 36.05 3.72
C ALA A 228 14.43 37.27 4.63
N ALA A 229 14.00 37.07 5.89
CA ALA A 229 13.87 38.13 6.88
C ALA A 229 15.25 38.61 7.41
N TYR A 230 16.25 37.73 7.45
CA TYR A 230 17.63 38.11 7.83
C TYR A 230 18.35 38.93 6.74
N ASP A 231 18.02 38.71 5.47
CA ASP A 231 18.66 39.40 4.33
C ASP A 231 18.11 40.83 4.10
N GLN A 232 17.06 41.22 4.84
CA GLN A 232 16.45 42.56 4.81
C GLN A 232 16.92 43.48 5.96
N ILE A 233 17.87 43.03 6.79
CA ILE A 233 18.47 43.79 7.90
C ILE A 233 19.91 44.17 7.56
#